data_AF-A0A838FNJ9-F1
#
_entry.id   AF-A0A838FNJ9-F1
#
_cell.length_a   1.000
_cell.length_b   1.000
_cell.length_c   1.000
_cell.angle_alpha   90.00
_cell.angle_beta   90.00
_cell.angle_gamma   90.00
#
_symmetry.space_group_name_H-M   'P 1'
#
loop_
_entity.id
_entity.type
_entity.pdbx_description
1 polymer ?
#
loop_
_entity_poly.entity_id
_entity_poly.type
_entity_poly.pdbx_seq_one_letter_code
_entity_poly.pdbx_strand_id
1 'polypeptide(L)'
;MTSTPDLLGGTTGYLVDNSAFARADHPAVAPLWSSGLAHDRLYSCGPFVLEALYSSRNLTDMRELFEELTEALPYVEISERTWRLACDAQLAMATVAPQFHRRPIVDYLVAAAAHEHDLGVLHYDRDYDHILEHTTLEYVSRWIAAPGTLHDPQANPLRNLKRDINARLGQFSGEEAVPVHEEVVATLDRAIAAAGKAALKPLSES
;
A
#
# COMPACT_ATOMS: atom_id res chain seq x y z
N MET A 1 20.63 -30.07 -8.94
CA MET A 1 20.07 -28.89 -8.25
C MET A 1 18.96 -28.37 -9.14
N THR A 2 17.71 -28.65 -8.79
CA THR A 2 16.55 -28.10 -9.49
C THR A 2 16.40 -26.65 -9.06
N SER A 3 16.59 -25.69 -9.97
CA SER A 3 16.32 -24.28 -9.69
C SER A 3 14.84 -24.16 -9.34
N THR A 4 14.52 -23.52 -8.21
CA THR A 4 13.13 -23.19 -7.87
C THR A 4 12.56 -22.33 -9.01
N PRO A 5 11.34 -22.61 -9.50
CA PRO A 5 10.76 -21.83 -10.59
C PRO A 5 10.37 -20.42 -10.11
N ASP A 6 10.57 -19.42 -10.96
CA ASP A 6 10.02 -18.08 -10.75
C ASP A 6 8.48 -18.11 -10.85
N LEU A 7 7.81 -17.76 -9.75
CA LEU A 7 6.35 -17.74 -9.65
C LEU A 7 5.71 -16.43 -10.12
N LEU A 8 6.50 -15.37 -10.35
CA LEU A 8 5.99 -14.07 -10.79
C LEU A 8 5.80 -14.01 -12.31
N GLY A 9 6.81 -14.44 -13.09
CA GLY A 9 6.76 -14.41 -14.55
C GLY A 9 6.45 -13.01 -15.13
N GLY A 10 5.95 -12.95 -16.36
CA GLY A 10 5.24 -11.79 -16.93
C GLY A 10 6.07 -10.56 -17.37
N THR A 11 7.19 -10.26 -16.72
CA THR A 11 8.09 -9.12 -17.04
C THR A 11 9.50 -9.36 -16.46
N THR A 12 10.40 -8.39 -16.49
CA THR A 12 11.75 -8.40 -15.92
C THR A 12 11.77 -8.16 -14.41
N GLY A 13 10.77 -7.46 -13.86
CA GLY A 13 10.69 -7.13 -12.45
C GLY A 13 9.41 -6.37 -12.10
N TYR A 14 9.21 -6.15 -10.80
CA TYR A 14 8.01 -5.49 -10.28
C TYR A 14 8.36 -4.45 -9.23
N LEU A 15 7.82 -3.24 -9.39
CA LEU A 15 7.74 -2.29 -8.29
C LEU A 15 6.74 -2.80 -7.25
N VAL A 16 7.18 -2.84 -6.00
CA VAL A 16 6.36 -3.25 -4.87
C VAL A 16 5.45 -2.11 -4.48
N ASP A 17 4.15 -2.41 -4.41
CA ASP A 17 3.17 -1.55 -3.76
C ASP A 17 2.98 -1.94 -2.28
N ASN A 18 2.64 -0.95 -1.44
CA ASN A 18 2.44 -1.16 -0.01
C ASN A 18 1.29 -2.14 0.28
N SER A 19 0.26 -2.23 -0.59
CA SER A 19 -0.82 -3.20 -0.42
C SER A 19 -0.36 -4.66 -0.54
N ALA A 20 0.68 -4.95 -1.34
CA ALA A 20 1.30 -6.26 -1.40
C ALA A 20 2.28 -6.47 -0.23
N PHE A 21 3.14 -5.48 0.04
CA PHE A 21 4.13 -5.54 1.13
C PHE A 21 3.48 -5.78 2.49
N ALA A 22 2.40 -5.06 2.81
CA ALA A 22 1.67 -5.22 4.07
C ALA A 22 1.03 -6.60 4.28
N ARG A 23 1.13 -7.49 3.29
CA ARG A 23 0.62 -8.86 3.28
C ARG A 23 1.70 -9.90 2.99
N ALA A 24 2.98 -9.52 2.96
CA ALA A 24 4.09 -10.41 2.63
C ALA A 24 4.10 -11.69 3.48
N ASP A 25 3.76 -11.58 4.77
CA ASP A 25 3.71 -12.70 5.71
C ASP A 25 2.43 -13.55 5.61
N HIS A 26 1.43 -13.14 4.83
CA HIS A 26 0.21 -13.90 4.69
C HIS A 26 0.53 -15.25 4.02
N PRO A 27 0.06 -16.41 4.53
CA PRO A 27 0.45 -17.72 4.01
C PRO A 27 0.20 -17.93 2.52
N ALA A 28 -0.85 -17.31 1.97
CA ALA A 28 -1.16 -17.35 0.54
C ALA A 28 -0.26 -16.44 -0.33
N VAL A 29 0.41 -15.45 0.27
CA VAL A 29 1.29 -14.48 -0.40
C VAL A 29 2.77 -14.89 -0.28
N ALA A 30 3.17 -15.35 0.91
CA ALA A 30 4.56 -15.64 1.25
C ALA A 30 5.32 -16.45 0.18
N PRO A 31 4.75 -17.50 -0.45
CA PRO A 31 5.46 -18.24 -1.50
C PRO A 31 5.84 -17.38 -2.71
N LEU A 32 4.93 -16.53 -3.17
CA LEU A 32 5.13 -15.69 -4.36
C LEU A 32 6.03 -14.48 -4.03
N TRP A 33 5.89 -13.92 -2.82
CA TRP A 33 6.80 -12.91 -2.29
C TRP A 33 8.24 -13.42 -2.18
N SER A 34 8.45 -14.55 -1.50
CA SER A 34 9.77 -15.18 -1.35
C SER A 34 10.37 -15.59 -2.70
N SER A 35 9.55 -16.05 -3.64
CA SER A 35 10.00 -16.30 -5.02
C SER A 35 10.49 -15.03 -5.68
N GLY A 36 9.81 -13.89 -5.50
CA GLY A 36 10.23 -12.62 -6.06
C GLY A 36 11.58 -12.15 -5.54
N LEU A 37 11.78 -12.23 -4.21
CA LEU A 37 13.06 -11.90 -3.58
C LEU A 37 14.19 -12.83 -4.05
N ALA A 38 13.94 -14.15 -4.07
CA ALA A 38 14.97 -15.14 -4.44
C ALA A 38 15.45 -15.05 -5.90
N HIS A 39 14.70 -14.36 -6.77
CA HIS A 39 15.01 -14.19 -8.18
C HIS A 39 15.30 -12.73 -8.56
N ASP A 40 15.53 -11.85 -7.57
CA ASP A 40 15.83 -10.42 -7.76
C ASP A 40 14.77 -9.69 -8.61
N ARG A 41 13.49 -10.02 -8.39
CA ARG A 41 12.37 -9.51 -9.20
C ARG A 41 11.62 -8.35 -8.56
N LEU A 42 11.92 -8.00 -7.31
CA LEU A 42 11.19 -6.99 -6.55
C LEU A 42 12.01 -5.72 -6.40
N TYR A 43 11.40 -4.59 -6.70
CA TYR A 43 12.01 -3.28 -6.70
C TYR A 43 11.27 -2.35 -5.76
N SER A 44 12.00 -1.42 -5.16
CA SER A 44 11.45 -0.35 -4.32
C SER A 44 11.49 0.99 -5.05
N CYS A 45 10.67 1.94 -4.60
CA CYS A 45 10.76 3.34 -5.01
C CYS A 45 10.38 4.26 -3.83
N GLY A 46 10.71 5.55 -3.94
CA GLY A 46 10.47 6.53 -2.86
C GLY A 46 9.06 6.50 -2.26
N PRO A 47 7.98 6.58 -3.06
CA PRO A 47 6.60 6.53 -2.58
C PRO A 47 6.29 5.30 -1.72
N PHE A 48 6.64 4.10 -2.22
CA PHE A 48 6.49 2.85 -1.48
C PHE A 48 7.26 2.87 -0.15
N VAL A 49 8.54 3.27 -0.18
CA VAL A 49 9.37 3.30 1.04
C VAL A 49 8.76 4.25 2.07
N LEU A 50 8.31 5.44 1.67
CA LEU A 50 7.68 6.39 2.58
C LEU A 50 6.40 5.84 3.21
N GLU A 51 5.55 5.15 2.43
CA GLU A 51 4.35 4.51 2.97
C GLU A 51 4.63 3.35 3.92
N ALA A 52 5.62 2.51 3.60
CA ALA A 52 6.04 1.41 4.44
C ALA A 52 6.53 1.93 5.80
N LEU A 53 7.39 2.96 5.79
CA LEU A 53 7.92 3.57 7.00
C LEU A 53 6.85 4.28 7.85
N TYR A 54 5.82 4.86 7.22
CA TYR A 54 4.74 5.55 7.93
C TYR A 54 4.01 4.67 8.95
N SER A 55 4.03 3.34 8.76
CA SER A 55 3.38 2.38 9.67
C SER A 55 4.25 1.95 10.86
N SER A 56 5.50 2.43 10.93
CA SER A 56 6.44 2.10 12.01
C SER A 56 5.96 2.66 13.35
N ARG A 57 6.18 1.90 14.43
CA ARG A 57 5.66 2.27 15.77
C ARG A 57 6.61 3.18 16.55
N ASN A 58 7.89 3.14 16.21
CA ASN A 58 8.95 3.93 16.85
C ASN A 58 10.17 4.04 15.92
N LEU A 59 11.18 4.80 16.35
CA LEU A 59 12.39 5.07 15.58
C LEU A 59 13.23 3.80 15.30
N THR A 60 13.30 2.86 16.24
CA THR A 60 14.05 1.61 16.06
C THR A 60 13.42 0.77 14.96
N ASP A 61 12.11 0.51 15.06
CA ASP A 61 11.35 -0.24 14.04
C ASP A 61 11.49 0.41 12.66
N MET A 62 11.43 1.75 12.59
CA MET A 62 11.56 2.49 11.33
C MET A 62 12.94 2.34 10.71
N ARG A 63 14.01 2.35 11.51
CA ARG A 63 15.38 2.18 11.03
C ARG A 63 15.64 0.76 10.54
N GLU A 64 15.22 -0.23 11.31
CA GLU A 64 15.34 -1.64 10.95
C GLU A 64 14.62 -1.90 9.63
N LEU A 65 13.36 -1.45 9.51
CA LEU A 65 12.60 -1.59 8.26
C LEU A 65 13.26 -0.86 7.08
N PHE A 66 13.78 0.35 7.28
CA PHE A 66 14.45 1.09 6.20
C PHE A 66 15.69 0.34 5.72
N GLU A 67 16.53 -0.13 6.65
CA GLU A 67 17.73 -0.92 6.35
C GLU A 67 17.35 -2.19 5.57
N GLU A 68 16.38 -2.97 6.06
CA GLU A 68 15.88 -4.19 5.39
C GLU A 68 15.38 -3.92 3.96
N LEU A 69 14.58 -2.86 3.75
CA LEU A 69 14.07 -2.53 2.43
C LEU A 69 15.19 -2.13 1.46
N THR A 70 16.17 -1.35 1.93
CA THR A 70 17.29 -0.91 1.09
C THR A 70 18.28 -2.02 0.75
N GLU A 71 18.41 -3.03 1.62
CA GLU A 71 19.24 -4.20 1.37
C GLU A 71 18.54 -5.22 0.47
N ALA A 72 17.22 -5.41 0.64
CA ALA A 72 16.48 -6.46 -0.06
C ALA A 72 15.95 -6.04 -1.44
N LEU A 73 15.65 -4.76 -1.66
CA LEU A 73 14.94 -4.28 -2.85
C LEU A 73 15.75 -3.21 -3.58
N PRO A 74 16.27 -3.49 -4.78
CA PRO A 74 16.88 -2.47 -5.64
C PRO A 74 15.97 -1.26 -5.83
N TYR A 75 16.54 -0.06 -5.73
CA TYR A 75 15.80 1.19 -5.78
C TYR A 75 15.63 1.71 -7.20
N VAL A 76 14.40 2.11 -7.53
CA VAL A 76 14.02 2.80 -8.76
C VAL A 76 13.78 4.27 -8.47
N GLU A 77 14.41 5.13 -9.29
CA GLU A 77 14.28 6.58 -9.17
C GLU A 77 12.91 7.08 -9.64
N ILE A 78 12.33 8.00 -8.85
CA ILE A 78 11.18 8.82 -9.27
C ILE A 78 11.73 10.11 -9.87
N SER A 79 11.82 10.14 -11.20
CA SER A 79 12.35 11.28 -11.95
C SER A 79 11.30 12.38 -12.10
N GLU A 80 11.71 13.56 -12.58
CA GLU A 80 10.76 14.62 -12.99
C GLU A 80 9.77 14.11 -14.06
N ARG A 81 10.23 13.21 -14.94
CA ARG A 81 9.37 12.58 -15.94
C ARG A 81 8.32 11.69 -15.27
N THR A 82 8.67 10.94 -14.24
CA THR A 82 7.74 10.11 -13.48
C THR A 82 6.61 10.97 -12.88
N TRP A 83 6.95 12.13 -12.32
CA TRP A 83 5.95 13.08 -11.80
C TRP A 83 5.01 13.59 -12.89
N ARG A 84 5.53 13.94 -14.06
CA ARG A 84 4.69 14.40 -15.19
C ARG A 84 3.75 13.30 -15.68
N LEU A 85 4.26 12.08 -15.85
CA LEU A 85 3.45 10.91 -16.23
C LEU A 85 2.33 10.62 -15.22
N ALA A 86 2.62 10.72 -13.92
CA ALA A 86 1.62 10.54 -12.87
C ALA A 86 0.51 11.62 -12.93
N CYS A 87 0.88 12.88 -13.17
CA CYS A 87 -0.08 13.97 -13.37
C CYS A 87 -0.95 13.74 -14.61
N ASP A 88 -0.34 13.36 -15.74
CA ASP A 88 -1.05 13.08 -17.00
C ASP A 88 -2.03 11.91 -16.82
N ALA A 89 -1.62 10.86 -16.11
CA ALA A 89 -2.47 9.73 -15.75
C ALA A 89 -3.66 10.17 -14.87
N GLN A 90 -3.43 10.98 -13.84
CA GLN A 90 -4.51 11.49 -12.98
C GLN A 90 -5.49 12.39 -13.74
N LEU A 91 -5.00 13.21 -14.67
CA LEU A 91 -5.83 14.02 -15.56
C LEU A 91 -6.68 13.14 -16.49
N ALA A 92 -6.10 12.10 -17.08
CA ALA A 92 -6.83 11.14 -17.91
C ALA A 92 -7.96 10.46 -17.10
N MET A 93 -7.67 10.02 -15.88
CA MET A 93 -8.66 9.43 -14.98
C MET A 93 -9.83 10.38 -14.66
N ALA A 94 -9.58 11.69 -14.63
CA ALA A 94 -10.63 12.69 -14.36
C ALA A 94 -11.66 12.77 -15.49
N THR A 95 -11.33 12.30 -16.69
CA THR A 95 -12.23 12.28 -17.85
C THR A 95 -13.21 11.10 -17.84
N VAL A 96 -12.93 10.05 -17.05
CA VAL A 96 -13.74 8.81 -17.00
C VAL A 96 -15.08 9.05 -16.32
N ALA A 97 -15.07 9.61 -15.11
CA ALA A 97 -16.26 9.93 -14.33
C ALA A 97 -15.92 10.94 -13.21
N PRO A 98 -16.94 11.64 -12.64
CA PRO A 98 -16.72 12.54 -11.51
C PRO A 98 -15.96 11.85 -10.38
N GLN A 99 -14.87 12.49 -9.91
CA GLN A 99 -14.01 12.00 -8.83
C GLN A 99 -13.26 10.69 -9.11
N PHE A 100 -13.32 10.13 -10.31
CA PHE A 100 -12.64 8.86 -10.64
C PHE A 100 -11.10 8.96 -10.54
N HIS A 101 -10.57 10.18 -10.68
CA HIS A 101 -9.15 10.51 -10.46
C HIS A 101 -8.70 10.50 -8.98
N ARG A 102 -9.63 10.43 -8.01
CA ARG A 102 -9.33 10.46 -6.56
C ARG A 102 -8.82 9.11 -6.05
N ARG A 103 -7.75 8.64 -6.66
CA ARG A 103 -6.94 7.51 -6.19
C ARG A 103 -5.76 8.03 -5.37
N PRO A 104 -5.14 7.21 -4.51
CA PRO A 104 -3.94 7.61 -3.79
C PRO A 104 -2.87 8.19 -4.74
N ILE A 105 -2.24 9.29 -4.33
CA ILE A 105 -1.20 9.96 -5.15
C ILE A 105 -0.02 9.01 -5.41
N VAL A 106 0.30 8.20 -4.41
CA VAL A 106 1.37 7.19 -4.45
C VAL A 106 1.13 6.16 -5.55
N ASP A 107 -0.12 5.71 -5.77
CA ASP A 107 -0.45 4.72 -6.80
C ASP A 107 -0.13 5.24 -8.21
N TYR A 108 -0.42 6.53 -8.48
CA TYR A 108 -0.05 7.15 -9.75
C TYR A 108 1.47 7.21 -9.94
N LEU A 109 2.22 7.50 -8.87
CA LEU A 109 3.68 7.58 -8.94
C LEU A 109 4.31 6.19 -9.13
N VAL A 110 3.81 5.17 -8.43
CA VAL A 110 4.27 3.78 -8.58
C VAL A 110 3.95 3.27 -9.98
N ALA A 111 2.73 3.50 -10.49
CA ALA A 111 2.34 3.12 -11.84
C ALA A 111 3.16 3.84 -12.92
N ALA A 112 3.39 5.15 -12.75
CA ALA A 112 4.21 5.93 -13.67
C ALA A 112 5.68 5.47 -13.66
N ALA A 113 6.23 5.14 -12.48
CA ALA A 113 7.58 4.60 -12.37
C ALA A 113 7.68 3.21 -13.01
N ALA A 114 6.68 2.36 -12.83
CA ALA A 114 6.65 1.05 -13.47
C ALA A 114 6.67 1.19 -14.99
N HIS A 115 5.87 2.12 -15.51
CA HIS A 115 5.86 2.44 -16.93
C HIS A 115 7.19 2.99 -17.44
N GLU A 116 7.81 3.93 -16.72
CA GLU A 116 9.07 4.56 -17.16
C GLU A 116 10.25 3.59 -17.19
N HIS A 117 10.24 2.58 -16.32
CA HIS A 117 11.34 1.62 -16.15
C HIS A 117 11.05 0.22 -16.74
N ASP A 118 9.99 0.08 -17.55
CA ASP A 118 9.56 -1.19 -18.16
C ASP A 118 9.33 -2.32 -17.13
N LEU A 119 8.81 -1.97 -15.95
CA LEU A 119 8.50 -2.89 -14.86
C LEU A 119 6.99 -3.14 -14.74
N GLY A 120 6.63 -4.21 -14.03
CA GLY A 120 5.27 -4.38 -13.53
C GLY A 120 5.06 -3.68 -12.19
N VAL A 121 3.82 -3.69 -11.72
CA VAL A 121 3.48 -3.36 -10.32
C VAL A 121 3.03 -4.64 -9.63
N LEU A 122 3.59 -4.95 -8.47
CA LEU A 122 3.14 -6.04 -7.60
C LEU A 122 2.27 -5.48 -6.47
N HIS A 123 0.96 -5.76 -6.53
CA HIS A 123 -0.04 -5.10 -5.69
C HIS A 123 -1.13 -6.05 -5.20
N TYR A 124 -1.97 -5.54 -4.32
CA TYR A 124 -3.26 -6.11 -3.93
C TYR A 124 -4.34 -5.01 -3.88
N ASP A 125 -4.31 -4.13 -4.89
CA ASP A 125 -5.23 -2.99 -5.03
C ASP A 125 -5.78 -2.89 -6.45
N ARG A 126 -7.09 -2.68 -6.60
CA ARG A 126 -7.75 -2.57 -7.91
C ARG A 126 -7.43 -1.25 -8.60
N ASP A 127 -6.95 -0.24 -7.88
CA ASP A 127 -6.62 1.06 -8.46
C ASP A 127 -5.55 0.95 -9.56
N TYR A 128 -4.60 0.01 -9.45
CA TYR A 128 -3.61 -0.26 -10.50
C TYR A 128 -4.23 -0.85 -11.78
N ASP A 129 -5.30 -1.64 -11.70
CA ASP A 129 -6.02 -2.10 -12.90
C ASP A 129 -6.74 -0.92 -13.55
N HIS A 130 -7.36 -0.05 -12.75
CA HIS A 130 -8.07 1.12 -13.26
C HIS A 130 -7.14 2.16 -13.91
N ILE A 131 -5.97 2.40 -13.31
CA ILE A 131 -4.95 3.28 -13.90
C ILE A 131 -4.49 2.70 -15.23
N LEU A 132 -4.23 1.40 -15.31
CA LEU A 132 -3.82 0.74 -16.56
C LEU A 132 -4.92 0.81 -17.63
N GLU A 133 -6.18 0.62 -17.25
CA GLU A 133 -7.32 0.60 -18.18
C GLU A 133 -7.63 1.98 -18.80
N HIS A 134 -7.38 3.06 -18.07
CA HIS A 134 -7.88 4.39 -18.41
C HIS A 134 -6.80 5.44 -18.67
N THR A 135 -5.52 5.04 -18.73
CA THR A 135 -4.40 5.94 -18.98
C THR A 135 -3.51 5.40 -20.11
N THR A 136 -2.48 6.17 -20.46
CA THR A 136 -1.46 5.75 -21.44
C THR A 136 -0.27 5.05 -20.78
N LEU A 137 -0.33 4.79 -19.47
CA LEU A 137 0.73 4.07 -18.77
C LEU A 137 0.67 2.60 -19.18
N GLU A 138 1.83 2.02 -19.45
CA GLU A 138 1.99 0.62 -19.84
C GLU A 138 2.84 -0.08 -18.76
N TYR A 139 2.24 -1.03 -18.05
CA TYR A 139 2.91 -1.88 -17.08
C TYR A 139 2.13 -3.18 -16.89
N VAL A 140 2.77 -4.20 -16.34
CA VAL A 140 2.08 -5.43 -15.92
C VAL A 140 1.44 -5.20 -14.55
N SER A 141 0.10 -5.19 -14.50
CA SER A 141 -0.68 -5.18 -13.25
C SER A 141 -0.69 -6.58 -12.63
N ARG A 142 0.15 -6.83 -11.62
CA ARG A 142 0.32 -8.15 -10.99
C ARG A 142 -0.25 -8.15 -9.58
N TRP A 143 -1.41 -8.79 -9.45
CA TRP A 143 -1.99 -9.17 -8.18
C TRP A 143 -1.10 -10.20 -7.44
N ILE A 144 -0.70 -9.91 -6.20
CA ILE A 144 0.08 -10.79 -5.32
C ILE A 144 -0.70 -12.07 -4.93
N ALA A 145 -2.03 -11.97 -4.92
CA ALA A 145 -2.98 -13.07 -4.74
C ALA A 145 -4.29 -12.73 -5.44
N ALA A 146 -5.17 -13.71 -5.65
CA ALA A 146 -6.43 -13.48 -6.32
C ALA A 146 -7.26 -12.38 -5.59
N PRO A 147 -7.89 -11.43 -6.33
CA PRO A 147 -8.67 -10.35 -5.72
C PRO A 147 -9.75 -10.88 -4.76
N GLY A 148 -9.87 -10.29 -3.58
CA GLY A 148 -10.84 -10.70 -2.57
C GLY A 148 -10.50 -12.00 -1.81
N THR A 149 -9.30 -12.57 -1.97
CA THR A 149 -8.91 -13.79 -1.23
C THR A 149 -8.14 -13.52 0.07
N LEU A 150 -7.46 -12.39 0.19
CA LEU A 150 -6.69 -11.99 1.37
C LEU A 150 -7.53 -11.18 2.37
N HIS A 151 -8.82 -11.54 2.51
CA HIS A 151 -9.65 -11.00 3.59
C HIS A 151 -9.09 -11.52 4.91
N ASP A 152 -8.46 -10.63 5.68
CA ASP A 152 -7.99 -10.96 7.02
C ASP A 152 -9.22 -11.07 7.96
N PRO A 153 -9.56 -12.27 8.50
CA PRO A 153 -10.64 -12.43 9.47
C PRO A 153 -10.32 -11.76 10.81
N GLN A 154 -9.06 -11.41 11.05
CA GLN A 154 -8.57 -10.63 12.17
C GLN A 154 -8.27 -9.17 11.80
N ALA A 155 -8.67 -8.71 10.60
CA ALA A 155 -8.44 -7.34 10.14
C ALA A 155 -8.93 -6.40 11.23
N ASN A 156 -7.97 -5.81 11.94
CA ASN A 156 -8.23 -5.04 13.15
C ASN A 156 -9.39 -4.07 12.83
N PRO A 157 -10.53 -4.16 13.53
CA PRO A 157 -11.69 -3.31 13.29
C PRO A 157 -11.30 -1.83 13.24
N LEU A 158 -10.24 -1.44 13.97
CA LEU A 158 -9.67 -0.10 13.99
C LEU A 158 -8.96 0.30 12.69
N ARG A 159 -8.40 -0.65 11.93
CA ARG A 159 -7.72 -0.39 10.65
C ARG A 159 -8.73 -0.18 9.52
N ASN A 160 -9.83 -0.94 9.53
CA ASN A 160 -10.99 -0.67 8.68
C ASN A 160 -11.65 0.66 9.07
N LEU A 161 -11.80 0.92 10.38
CA LEU A 161 -12.32 2.19 10.90
C LEU A 161 -11.42 3.37 10.52
N LYS A 162 -10.09 3.24 10.56
CA LYS A 162 -9.15 4.30 10.14
C LYS A 162 -9.27 4.59 8.64
N ARG A 163 -9.38 3.55 7.81
CA ARG A 163 -9.65 3.70 6.37
C ARG A 163 -11.01 4.38 6.12
N ASP A 164 -12.05 3.97 6.83
CA ASP A 164 -13.40 4.51 6.68
C ASP A 164 -13.51 5.94 7.22
N ILE A 165 -12.80 6.25 8.30
CA ILE A 165 -12.64 7.61 8.85
C ILE A 165 -11.91 8.47 7.83
N ASN A 166 -10.79 8.03 7.28
CA ASN A 166 -10.05 8.81 6.28
C ASN A 166 -10.86 9.02 4.99
N ALA A 167 -11.60 8.00 4.54
CA ALA A 167 -12.50 8.09 3.40
C ALA A 167 -13.69 9.05 3.64
N ARG A 168 -14.16 9.16 4.89
CA ARG A 168 -15.20 10.11 5.31
C ARG A 168 -14.65 11.52 5.55
N LEU A 169 -13.47 11.65 6.15
CA LEU A 169 -12.79 12.93 6.36
C LEU A 169 -12.43 13.59 5.02
N GLY A 170 -12.07 12.80 4.01
CA GLY A 170 -11.87 13.28 2.63
C GLY A 170 -13.13 13.83 1.96
N GLN A 171 -14.32 13.69 2.58
CA GLN A 171 -15.58 14.29 2.13
C GLN A 171 -15.84 15.66 2.76
N PHE A 172 -15.07 16.06 3.79
CA PHE A 172 -15.17 17.34 4.45
C PHE A 172 -13.95 18.21 4.07
N SER A 173 -14.17 19.29 3.33
CA SER A 173 -13.13 20.28 3.00
C SER A 173 -13.45 21.63 3.63
N GLY A 174 -12.50 22.22 4.37
CA GLY A 174 -12.57 23.58 4.92
C GLY A 174 -12.32 23.68 6.42
N GLU A 175 -12.31 24.92 6.96
CA GLU A 175 -12.10 25.25 8.39
C GLU A 175 -13.07 24.53 9.34
N GLU A 176 -14.20 24.02 8.82
CA GLU A 176 -15.20 23.24 9.57
C GLU A 176 -14.80 21.77 9.81
N ALA A 177 -13.73 21.26 9.19
CA ALA A 177 -13.28 19.87 9.32
C ALA A 177 -12.41 19.63 10.57
N VAL A 178 -11.79 20.68 11.13
CA VAL A 178 -10.89 20.60 12.29
C VAL A 178 -11.61 20.11 13.55
N PRO A 179 -12.79 20.65 13.93
CA PRO A 179 -13.51 20.19 15.12
C PRO A 179 -13.96 18.73 15.01
N VAL A 180 -14.37 18.29 13.82
CA VAL A 180 -14.80 16.91 13.56
C VAL A 180 -13.62 15.95 13.64
N HIS A 181 -12.46 16.34 13.09
CA HIS A 181 -11.23 15.57 13.21
C HIS A 181 -10.79 15.44 14.69
N GLU A 182 -10.79 16.54 15.45
CA GLU A 182 -10.45 16.52 16.88
C GLU A 182 -11.41 15.67 17.71
N GLU A 183 -12.71 15.72 17.43
CA GLU A 183 -13.73 14.91 18.11
C GLU A 183 -13.58 13.42 17.80
N VAL A 184 -13.27 13.07 16.54
CA VAL A 184 -13.01 11.70 16.12
C VAL A 184 -11.76 11.14 16.78
N VAL A 185 -10.66 11.90 16.78
CA VAL A 185 -9.40 11.53 17.47
C VAL A 185 -9.66 11.32 18.97
N ALA A 186 -10.33 12.25 19.64
CA ALA A 186 -10.65 12.13 21.06
C ALA A 186 -11.56 10.92 21.37
N THR A 187 -12.43 10.53 20.43
CA THR A 187 -13.29 9.34 20.57
C THR A 187 -12.50 8.06 20.40
N LEU A 188 -11.56 8.02 19.45
CA LEU A 188 -10.66 6.88 19.26
C LEU A 188 -9.74 6.69 20.47
N ASP A 189 -9.18 7.77 21.03
CA ASP A 189 -8.32 7.69 22.22
C ASP A 189 -9.08 7.13 23.43
N ARG A 190 -10.34 7.53 23.61
CA ARG A 190 -11.22 6.96 24.65
C ARG A 190 -11.50 5.48 24.42
N ALA A 191 -11.74 5.07 23.18
CA ALA A 191 -12.00 3.68 22.84
C ALA A 191 -10.75 2.80 23.04
N ILE A 192 -9.57 3.30 22.65
CA ILE A 192 -8.28 2.62 22.88
C ILE A 192 -7.98 2.50 24.38
N ALA A 193 -8.20 3.56 25.16
CA ALA A 193 -8.02 3.53 26.62
C ALA A 193 -9.00 2.57 27.32
N ALA A 194 -10.25 2.50 26.83
CA ALA A 194 -11.25 1.56 27.34
C ALA A 194 -10.90 0.10 27.01
N ALA A 195 -10.42 -0.17 25.78
CA ALA A 195 -9.94 -1.48 25.37
C ALA A 195 -8.69 -1.92 26.15
N GLY A 196 -7.76 -0.99 26.43
CA GLY A 196 -6.60 -1.24 27.28
C GLY A 196 -6.96 -1.55 28.74
N LYS A 197 -8.00 -0.90 29.29
CA LYS A 197 -8.53 -1.22 30.63
C LYS A 197 -9.24 -2.57 30.69
N ALA A 198 -9.93 -2.98 29.62
CA ALA A 198 -10.59 -4.28 29.55
C ALA A 198 -9.60 -5.45 29.49
N ALA A 199 -8.43 -5.25 28.86
CA ALA A 199 -7.36 -6.24 28.79
C ALA A 199 -6.58 -6.43 30.11
N LEU A 200 -6.73 -5.52 31.09
CA LEU A 200 -6.03 -5.55 32.38
C LEU A 200 -6.90 -6.01 33.57
N LYS A 201 -8.15 -6.43 33.35
CA LYS A 201 -8.96 -7.00 34.45
C LYS A 201 -8.45 -8.42 34.73
N PRO A 202 -7.85 -8.71 35.89
CA PRO A 202 -7.33 -10.05 36.16
C PRO A 202 -8.47 -11.06 36.19
N LEU A 203 -8.25 -12.22 35.55
CA LEU A 203 -9.01 -13.44 35.80
C LEU A 203 -8.66 -13.92 37.22
N SER A 204 -9.32 -13.33 38.22
CA SER A 204 -9.40 -13.91 39.56
C SER A 204 -10.76 -13.58 40.17
N GLU A 205 -11.41 -14.63 40.66
CA GLU A 205 -12.65 -14.71 41.45
C GLU A 205 -13.96 -14.85 40.67
N SER A 206 -14.27 -16.08 40.25
CA SER A 206 -15.27 -16.93 40.93
C SER A 206 -15.17 -18.38 40.46
#